data_AF-A0A835UI31-F1
#
_entry.id   AF-A0A835UI31-F1
#
_cell.length_a   1.000
_cell.length_b   1.000
_cell.length_c   1.000
_cell.angle_alpha   90.00
_cell.angle_beta   90.00
_cell.angle_gamma   90.00
#
_symmetry.space_group_name_H-M   'P 1'
#
loop_
_entity.id
_entity.type
_entity.pdbx_description
1 polymer ?
#
loop_
_entity_poly.entity_id
_entity_poly.type
_entity_poly.pdbx_seq_one_letter_code
_entity_poly.pdbx_strand_id
1 'polypeptide(L)'
;MAPPSFVGLLGPPEVHISLPSAVPSTYPVAVSPPSTGDRFLDLMDATYNSDADRRLPHMGLTENLSPTFLSSGDPHLDFFFQVVPSTPAETLTALLSAAWDKDPLTALKLVLHLRGVRGTGKSDREGFYSAALWLHLYHPKTLALNLPSIAEFGYFKDLPEILHRLIDGPETRKLAAAGHRRRLKSGSRITKSKKNFTREERIAAEIARIKLEIETAAVRRRQKRNRMASRAVDRYTHDPDYRLLHDHVSDHFAAMLAADLSHLAAGEHSKISLAAKWCPSLNSCFDRSTLLCEGIARRLFPRGSDPELAAAAEPHYAYRIRDRLRRDVLVPLRRVLEIPEVYMSAGKWDSLPYSRVPSVAMKNYKKIFAKHDNERFREFVERVKQGKAKIAAGALLPHEIMASANEGKEDLVAELQWRRMVEDLSAKGRLRNCIAVCDVSGSMNGTPLEVCIALGILVSELSEEPWKESDHFLRKSRTA
;
A
#
# COMPACT_ATOMS: atom_id res chain seq x y z
N MET A 1 43.83 42.75 -5.45
CA MET A 1 43.33 41.65 -4.60
C MET A 1 42.27 40.90 -5.40
N ALA A 2 42.63 39.73 -5.90
CA ALA A 2 41.74 38.82 -6.62
C ALA A 2 40.86 38.03 -5.62
N PRO A 3 39.67 37.56 -6.02
CA PRO A 3 38.81 36.71 -5.20
C PRO A 3 39.37 35.29 -5.05
N PRO A 4 39.03 34.56 -3.96
CA PRO A 4 39.53 33.22 -3.72
C PRO A 4 38.81 32.19 -4.60
N SER A 5 39.64 31.37 -5.23
CA SER A 5 39.35 30.21 -6.06
C SER A 5 38.75 29.05 -5.24
N PHE A 6 37.62 28.51 -5.72
CA PHE A 6 37.08 27.21 -5.33
C PHE A 6 38.07 26.09 -5.72
N VAL A 7 38.47 25.28 -4.74
CA VAL A 7 39.26 24.05 -4.97
C VAL A 7 38.31 22.86 -4.84
N GLY A 8 37.91 22.29 -5.97
CA GLY A 8 37.24 21.00 -6.06
C GLY A 8 38.27 19.86 -6.21
N LEU A 9 37.96 18.71 -5.61
CA LEU A 9 38.78 17.49 -5.66
C LEU A 9 38.90 16.96 -7.10
N LEU A 10 40.14 16.80 -7.57
CA LEU A 10 40.50 16.19 -8.85
C LEU A 10 40.59 14.66 -8.68
N GLY A 11 39.88 13.94 -9.56
CA GLY A 11 39.95 12.47 -9.67
C GLY A 11 41.26 11.98 -10.33
N PRO A 12 41.46 10.66 -10.42
CA PRO A 12 42.71 10.05 -10.86
C PRO A 12 43.03 10.26 -12.37
N PRO A 13 44.31 10.08 -12.78
CA PRO A 13 44.89 10.73 -13.96
C PRO A 13 44.60 10.05 -15.32
N GLU A 14 43.83 8.96 -15.37
CA GLU A 14 43.74 8.12 -16.58
C GLU A 14 42.82 8.65 -17.69
N VAL A 15 42.30 9.89 -17.62
CA VAL A 15 41.34 10.44 -18.61
C VAL A 15 41.99 11.40 -19.63
N HIS A 16 43.31 11.56 -19.62
CA HIS A 16 43.99 12.42 -20.59
C HIS A 16 45.15 11.68 -21.24
N ILE A 17 44.91 11.05 -22.39
CA ILE A 17 45.80 11.01 -23.56
C ILE A 17 45.01 10.50 -24.77
N SER A 18 45.18 11.23 -25.88
CA SER A 18 44.48 11.14 -27.15
C SER A 18 45.00 10.03 -28.08
N LEU A 19 44.18 9.71 -29.10
CA LEU A 19 44.44 8.86 -30.28
C LEU A 19 45.85 8.98 -30.91
N PRO A 20 46.26 7.92 -31.62
CA PRO A 20 46.76 8.10 -32.98
C PRO A 20 46.09 7.18 -34.03
N SER A 21 46.26 7.65 -35.27
CA SER A 21 45.70 7.18 -36.55
C SER A 21 46.31 5.87 -37.08
N ALA A 22 45.56 5.29 -38.03
CA ALA A 22 45.69 4.03 -38.76
C ALA A 22 47.03 3.71 -39.45
N VAL A 23 47.35 2.40 -39.55
CA VAL A 23 47.86 1.67 -40.74
C VAL A 23 47.47 0.16 -40.59
N PRO A 24 47.25 -0.62 -41.67
CA PRO A 24 46.38 -1.79 -41.67
C PRO A 24 47.11 -3.13 -41.53
N SER A 25 46.42 -4.15 -41.01
CA SER A 25 46.83 -5.55 -41.20
C SER A 25 45.61 -6.46 -41.38
N THR A 26 45.68 -7.18 -42.48
CA THR A 26 44.82 -8.20 -43.06
C THR A 26 44.32 -9.29 -42.11
N TYR A 27 43.01 -9.59 -42.19
CA TYR A 27 42.39 -10.85 -41.80
C TYR A 27 41.28 -11.22 -42.80
N PRO A 28 40.93 -12.51 -42.92
CA PRO A 28 40.40 -13.09 -44.15
C PRO A 28 38.94 -12.73 -44.40
N VAL A 29 38.59 -12.75 -45.68
CA VAL A 29 37.23 -12.62 -46.20
C VAL A 29 36.34 -13.70 -45.61
N ALA A 30 35.45 -13.32 -44.69
CA ALA A 30 34.28 -14.09 -44.33
C ALA A 30 33.10 -13.56 -45.15
N VAL A 31 32.50 -14.47 -45.92
CA VAL A 31 31.39 -14.22 -46.84
C VAL A 31 30.17 -13.72 -46.04
N SER A 32 29.66 -12.54 -46.41
CA SER A 32 28.42 -11.98 -45.88
C SER A 32 27.21 -12.84 -46.27
N PRO A 33 26.32 -13.23 -45.32
CA PRO A 33 25.08 -13.90 -45.67
C PRO A 33 24.13 -12.92 -46.40
N PRO A 34 23.18 -13.43 -47.19
CA PRO A 34 22.25 -12.59 -47.94
C PRO A 34 21.37 -11.78 -46.99
N SER A 35 21.45 -10.44 -47.05
CA SER A 35 20.52 -9.59 -46.29
C SER A 35 19.18 -9.54 -47.01
N THR A 36 18.10 -9.77 -46.26
CA THR A 36 16.73 -9.68 -46.78
C THR A 36 16.25 -8.23 -46.94
N GLY A 37 17.04 -7.26 -46.49
CA GLY A 37 16.73 -5.83 -46.61
C GLY A 37 15.77 -5.32 -45.53
N ASP A 38 15.28 -6.22 -44.66
CA ASP A 38 14.56 -5.89 -43.44
C ASP A 38 15.49 -6.06 -42.24
N ARG A 39 15.79 -4.93 -41.59
CA ARG A 39 16.69 -4.87 -40.42
C ARG A 39 16.23 -5.78 -39.28
N PHE A 40 14.93 -6.03 -39.15
CA PHE A 40 14.39 -6.91 -38.13
C PHE A 40 14.68 -8.38 -38.44
N LEU A 41 14.45 -8.81 -39.69
CA LEU A 41 14.72 -10.19 -40.13
C LEU A 41 16.21 -10.49 -40.15
N ASP A 42 17.03 -9.54 -40.59
CA ASP A 42 18.49 -9.67 -40.62
C ASP A 42 19.08 -9.74 -39.20
N LEU A 43 18.52 -9.01 -38.24
CA LEU A 43 18.89 -9.13 -36.82
C LEU A 43 18.48 -10.47 -36.22
N MET A 44 17.27 -10.93 -36.54
CA MET A 44 16.74 -12.20 -36.04
C MET A 44 17.60 -13.38 -36.54
N ASP A 45 17.93 -13.43 -37.83
CA ASP A 45 18.78 -14.47 -38.42
C ASP A 45 20.23 -14.41 -37.92
N ALA A 46 20.78 -13.22 -37.70
CA ALA A 46 22.12 -13.06 -37.13
C ALA A 46 22.20 -13.58 -35.68
N THR A 47 21.17 -13.32 -34.87
CA THR A 47 21.09 -13.83 -33.50
C THR A 47 20.74 -15.31 -33.41
N TYR A 48 19.91 -15.82 -34.33
CA TYR A 48 19.48 -17.23 -34.32
C TYR A 48 20.60 -18.18 -34.73
N ASN A 49 21.51 -17.74 -35.62
CA ASN A 49 22.60 -18.57 -36.15
C ASN A 49 23.96 -18.36 -35.48
N SER A 50 24.08 -17.49 -34.46
CA SER A 50 25.34 -17.34 -33.73
C SER A 50 25.51 -18.48 -32.73
N ASP A 51 26.35 -19.47 -33.05
CA ASP A 51 26.69 -20.65 -32.21
C ASP A 51 27.39 -20.30 -30.87
N ALA A 52 27.57 -19.02 -30.54
CA ALA A 52 28.30 -18.57 -29.36
C ALA A 52 27.55 -18.74 -28.02
N ASP A 53 26.23 -19.03 -28.03
CA ASP A 53 25.42 -19.05 -26.80
C ASP A 53 24.52 -20.29 -26.63
N ARG A 54 25.00 -21.47 -27.04
CA ARG A 54 24.36 -22.78 -26.73
C ARG A 54 24.54 -23.19 -25.25
N ARG A 55 24.40 -22.26 -24.30
CA ARG A 55 24.06 -22.64 -22.93
C ARG A 55 22.59 -23.04 -22.97
N LEU A 56 22.29 -24.32 -22.72
CA LEU A 56 20.90 -24.76 -22.56
C LEU A 56 20.21 -23.78 -21.60
N PRO A 57 19.04 -23.22 -21.97
CA PRO A 57 18.38 -22.26 -21.12
C PRO A 57 18.19 -22.86 -19.74
N HIS A 58 18.41 -22.06 -18.69
CA HIS A 58 18.29 -22.52 -17.32
C HIS A 58 16.81 -22.81 -17.01
N MET A 59 16.42 -24.04 -17.32
CA MET A 59 15.05 -24.53 -17.24
C MET A 59 14.87 -25.34 -15.95
N GLY A 60 13.65 -25.27 -15.44
CA GLY A 60 13.20 -26.06 -14.31
C GLY A 60 11.75 -26.44 -14.50
N LEU A 61 11.13 -26.84 -13.40
CA LEU A 61 9.74 -27.26 -13.38
C LEU A 61 8.91 -26.25 -12.58
N THR A 62 7.73 -25.95 -13.08
CA THR A 62 6.68 -25.25 -12.31
C THR A 62 6.17 -26.15 -11.17
N GLU A 63 5.32 -25.61 -10.29
CA GLU A 63 4.64 -26.39 -9.25
C GLU A 63 3.84 -27.59 -9.83
N ASN A 64 3.38 -27.47 -11.09
CA ASN A 64 2.65 -28.51 -11.81
C ASN A 64 3.56 -29.37 -12.71
N LEU A 65 4.87 -29.39 -12.47
CA LEU A 65 5.85 -30.17 -13.22
C LEU A 65 5.92 -29.84 -14.72
N SER A 66 5.40 -28.70 -15.15
CA SER A 66 5.57 -28.22 -16.53
C SER A 66 6.92 -27.53 -16.69
N PRO A 67 7.66 -27.75 -17.79
CA PRO A 67 8.92 -27.08 -18.05
C PRO A 67 8.74 -25.56 -18.11
N THR A 68 9.63 -24.81 -17.44
CA THR A 68 9.64 -23.35 -17.47
C THR A 68 11.07 -22.82 -17.43
N PHE A 69 11.28 -21.60 -17.90
CA PHE A 69 12.52 -20.86 -17.65
C PHE A 69 12.56 -20.43 -16.17
N LEU A 70 13.69 -20.66 -15.50
CA LEU A 70 13.90 -20.26 -14.10
C LEU A 70 14.35 -18.79 -13.98
N SER A 71 14.88 -18.24 -15.06
CA SER A 71 15.32 -16.86 -15.16
C SER A 71 15.20 -16.42 -16.62
N SER A 72 14.91 -15.16 -16.81
CA SER A 72 14.94 -14.48 -18.10
C SER A 72 16.36 -14.03 -18.49
N GLY A 73 17.35 -14.18 -17.60
CA GLY A 73 18.69 -13.61 -17.74
C GLY A 73 18.77 -12.13 -17.35
N ASP A 74 17.63 -11.47 -17.11
CA ASP A 74 17.54 -10.10 -16.65
C ASP A 74 17.00 -10.04 -15.20
N PRO A 75 17.84 -9.67 -14.21
CA PRO A 75 17.41 -9.53 -12.81
C PRO A 75 16.22 -8.59 -12.58
N HIS A 76 16.07 -7.52 -13.38
CA HIS A 76 14.93 -6.61 -13.27
C HIS A 76 13.64 -7.28 -13.73
N LEU A 77 13.73 -8.06 -14.82
CA LEU A 77 12.61 -8.78 -15.37
C LEU A 77 12.21 -9.97 -14.49
N ASP A 78 13.19 -10.65 -13.91
CA ASP A 78 12.99 -11.71 -12.92
C ASP A 78 12.29 -11.17 -11.67
N PHE A 79 12.76 -10.04 -11.12
CA PHE A 79 12.05 -9.38 -10.02
C PHE A 79 10.63 -8.97 -10.43
N PHE A 80 10.46 -8.43 -11.64
CA PHE A 80 9.15 -8.02 -12.14
C PHE A 80 8.19 -9.19 -12.38
N PHE A 81 8.62 -10.38 -12.76
CA PHE A 81 7.70 -11.50 -13.01
C PHE A 81 7.55 -12.43 -11.80
N GLN A 82 8.64 -12.75 -11.11
CA GLN A 82 8.65 -13.78 -10.07
C GLN A 82 8.12 -13.30 -8.72
N VAL A 83 8.19 -11.98 -8.45
CA VAL A 83 7.61 -11.44 -7.22
C VAL A 83 6.10 -11.31 -7.37
N VAL A 84 5.36 -12.19 -6.72
CA VAL A 84 3.89 -12.24 -6.71
C VAL A 84 3.37 -12.20 -5.27
N PRO A 85 2.07 -11.90 -5.05
CA PRO A 85 1.51 -12.04 -3.72
C PRO A 85 1.76 -13.47 -3.20
N SER A 86 2.34 -13.59 -2.00
CA SER A 86 2.83 -14.82 -1.34
C SER A 86 4.29 -15.21 -1.55
N THR A 87 5.05 -14.54 -2.41
CA THR A 87 6.50 -14.74 -2.50
C THR A 87 7.15 -14.58 -1.12
N PRO A 88 7.97 -15.55 -0.65
CA PRO A 88 8.70 -15.44 0.61
C PRO A 88 9.59 -14.19 0.64
N ALA A 89 9.78 -13.62 1.83
CA ALA A 89 10.55 -12.39 1.99
C ALA A 89 12.01 -12.61 1.56
N GLU A 90 12.57 -13.78 1.85
CA GLU A 90 13.94 -14.16 1.52
C GLU A 90 14.15 -14.15 0.00
N THR A 91 13.26 -14.83 -0.74
CA THR A 91 13.29 -14.86 -2.21
C THR A 91 13.15 -13.47 -2.81
N LEU A 92 12.21 -12.66 -2.29
CA LEU A 92 12.02 -11.29 -2.75
C LEU A 92 13.28 -10.45 -2.54
N THR A 93 13.91 -10.54 -1.37
CA THR A 93 15.14 -9.77 -1.08
C THR A 93 16.32 -10.22 -1.91
N ALA A 94 16.43 -11.51 -2.24
CA ALA A 94 17.48 -12.02 -3.13
C ALA A 94 17.31 -11.48 -4.56
N LEU A 95 16.08 -11.52 -5.09
CA LEU A 95 15.76 -10.93 -6.40
C LEU A 95 15.99 -9.42 -6.40
N LEU A 96 15.63 -8.73 -5.29
CA LEU A 96 15.84 -7.29 -5.17
C LEU A 96 17.33 -6.94 -5.18
N SER A 97 18.16 -7.70 -4.46
CA SER A 97 19.61 -7.50 -4.44
C SER A 97 20.19 -7.64 -5.85
N ALA A 98 19.83 -8.69 -6.58
CA ALA A 98 20.31 -8.89 -7.94
C ALA A 98 19.85 -7.78 -8.91
N ALA A 99 18.59 -7.33 -8.80
CA ALA A 99 18.08 -6.20 -9.56
C ALA A 99 18.82 -4.89 -9.20
N TRP A 100 19.13 -4.70 -7.92
CA TRP A 100 19.83 -3.52 -7.43
C TRP A 100 21.27 -3.44 -7.93
N ASP A 101 21.99 -4.56 -7.92
CA ASP A 101 23.38 -4.64 -8.41
C ASP A 101 23.47 -4.32 -9.92
N LYS A 102 22.43 -4.62 -10.69
CA LYS A 102 22.36 -4.31 -12.13
C LYS A 102 22.04 -2.84 -12.41
N ASP A 103 20.96 -2.32 -11.82
CA ASP A 103 20.63 -0.88 -11.87
C ASP A 103 19.75 -0.49 -10.66
N PRO A 104 20.31 0.26 -9.68
CA PRO A 104 19.60 0.71 -8.50
C PRO A 104 18.34 1.53 -8.80
N LEU A 105 18.35 2.36 -9.85
CA LEU A 105 17.22 3.24 -10.16
C LEU A 105 16.02 2.43 -10.65
N THR A 106 16.24 1.48 -11.55
CA THR A 106 15.19 0.58 -12.03
C THR A 106 14.71 -0.35 -10.91
N ALA A 107 15.61 -0.87 -10.07
CA ALA A 107 15.22 -1.65 -8.90
C ALA A 107 14.32 -0.85 -7.95
N LEU A 108 14.65 0.41 -7.66
CA LEU A 108 13.81 1.28 -6.83
C LEU A 108 12.43 1.53 -7.46
N LYS A 109 12.37 1.76 -8.77
CA LYS A 109 11.08 1.89 -9.50
C LYS A 109 10.26 0.61 -9.38
N LEU A 110 10.88 -0.56 -9.46
CA LEU A 110 10.21 -1.85 -9.29
C LEU A 110 9.69 -2.03 -7.86
N VAL A 111 10.42 -1.57 -6.84
CA VAL A 111 9.93 -1.55 -5.45
C VAL A 111 8.68 -0.66 -5.31
N LEU A 112 8.68 0.53 -5.90
CA LEU A 112 7.49 1.40 -5.90
C LEU A 112 6.32 0.79 -6.69
N HIS A 113 6.63 0.10 -7.80
CA HIS A 113 5.66 -0.65 -8.60
C HIS A 113 5.03 -1.81 -7.81
N LEU A 114 5.75 -2.49 -6.91
CA LEU A 114 5.13 -3.48 -6.00
C LEU A 114 3.98 -2.83 -5.22
N ARG A 115 4.18 -1.60 -4.74
CA ARG A 115 3.20 -0.93 -3.90
C ARG A 115 2.04 -0.30 -4.65
N GLY A 116 2.25 0.10 -5.91
CA GLY A 116 1.33 0.90 -6.70
C GLY A 116 -0.13 0.43 -6.60
N VAL A 117 -1.00 1.27 -6.03
CA VAL A 117 -2.42 0.94 -5.72
C VAL A 117 -3.44 1.60 -6.63
N ARG A 118 -3.01 2.53 -7.49
CA ARG A 118 -3.92 3.33 -8.32
C ARG A 118 -3.83 2.92 -9.79
N GLY A 119 -3.75 1.62 -10.04
CA GLY A 119 -3.54 1.05 -11.38
C GLY A 119 -2.12 1.24 -11.92
N THR A 120 -1.15 1.62 -11.07
CA THR A 120 0.24 1.89 -11.44
C THR A 120 1.20 0.76 -11.03
N GLY A 121 0.69 -0.33 -10.45
CA GLY A 121 1.52 -1.36 -9.84
C GLY A 121 0.76 -2.60 -9.41
N LYS A 122 1.48 -3.52 -8.74
CA LYS A 122 0.96 -4.84 -8.34
C LYS A 122 0.07 -4.82 -7.11
N SER A 123 0.00 -3.71 -6.38
CA SER A 123 -0.68 -3.61 -5.09
C SER A 123 -0.24 -4.66 -4.05
N ASP A 124 0.97 -5.22 -4.19
CA ASP A 124 1.55 -6.17 -3.24
C ASP A 124 2.10 -5.44 -2.03
N ARG A 125 1.24 -5.33 -1.02
CA ARG A 125 1.54 -4.64 0.23
C ARG A 125 2.65 -5.32 1.04
N GLU A 126 2.60 -6.66 1.16
CA GLU A 126 3.57 -7.35 2.03
C GLU A 126 4.94 -7.44 1.35
N GLY A 127 4.98 -7.72 0.04
CA GLY A 127 6.21 -7.68 -0.73
C GLY A 127 6.87 -6.30 -0.71
N PHE A 128 6.08 -5.23 -0.83
CA PHE A 128 6.60 -3.86 -0.67
C PHE A 128 7.22 -3.62 0.71
N TYR A 129 6.57 -4.04 1.81
CA TYR A 129 7.15 -3.80 3.13
C TYR A 129 8.43 -4.62 3.32
N SER A 130 8.53 -5.85 2.80
CA SER A 130 9.78 -6.61 2.79
C SER A 130 10.88 -5.85 2.04
N ALA A 131 10.57 -5.31 0.85
CA ALA A 131 11.50 -4.49 0.08
C ALA A 131 11.91 -3.20 0.81
N ALA A 132 10.96 -2.52 1.47
CA ALA A 132 11.24 -1.30 2.22
C ALA A 132 12.14 -1.56 3.45
N LEU A 133 11.97 -2.70 4.12
CA LEU A 133 12.85 -3.11 5.22
C LEU A 133 14.25 -3.48 4.71
N TRP A 134 14.34 -4.12 3.54
CA TRP A 134 15.62 -4.37 2.87
C TRP A 134 16.32 -3.05 2.49
N LEU A 135 15.59 -2.10 1.90
CA LEU A 135 16.12 -0.77 1.60
C LEU A 135 16.58 -0.04 2.86
N HIS A 136 15.88 -0.18 3.98
CA HIS A 136 16.33 0.41 5.24
C HIS A 136 17.65 -0.20 5.71
N LEU A 137 17.84 -1.51 5.55
CA LEU A 137 19.04 -2.22 6.00
C LEU A 137 20.27 -1.90 5.13
N TYR A 138 20.12 -1.80 3.81
CA TYR A 138 21.24 -1.65 2.89
C TYR A 138 21.38 -0.24 2.28
N HIS A 139 20.27 0.48 2.12
CA HIS A 139 20.21 1.78 1.44
C HIS A 139 19.31 2.80 2.20
N PRO A 140 19.57 3.07 3.49
CA PRO A 140 18.66 3.83 4.36
C PRO A 140 18.38 5.25 3.86
N LYS A 141 19.39 5.91 3.28
CA LYS A 141 19.24 7.24 2.67
C LYS A 141 18.31 7.22 1.46
N THR A 142 18.40 6.20 0.63
CA THR A 142 17.53 6.05 -0.55
C THR A 142 16.07 5.90 -0.12
N LEU A 143 15.80 5.10 0.91
CA LEU A 143 14.46 4.96 1.47
C LEU A 143 13.94 6.31 2.03
N ALA A 144 14.75 7.00 2.83
CA ALA A 144 14.35 8.26 3.49
C ALA A 144 14.12 9.41 2.50
N LEU A 145 14.92 9.52 1.44
CA LEU A 145 14.79 10.59 0.44
C LEU A 145 13.63 10.36 -0.55
N ASN A 146 13.16 9.12 -0.72
CA ASN A 146 12.10 8.77 -1.66
C ASN A 146 10.72 8.57 -1.00
N LEU A 147 10.54 9.00 0.26
CA LEU A 147 9.24 8.94 0.94
C LEU A 147 8.10 9.66 0.20
N PRO A 148 8.31 10.82 -0.46
CA PRO A 148 7.27 11.44 -1.26
C PRO A 148 6.75 10.52 -2.36
N SER A 149 7.66 9.87 -3.10
CA SER A 149 7.32 8.90 -4.15
C SER A 149 6.58 7.69 -3.56
N ILE A 150 7.00 7.19 -2.40
CA ILE A 150 6.29 6.09 -1.70
C ILE A 150 4.85 6.50 -1.37
N ALA A 151 4.63 7.71 -0.87
CA ALA A 151 3.30 8.22 -0.54
C ALA A 151 2.42 8.46 -1.79
N GLU A 152 3.04 8.84 -2.91
CA GLU A 152 2.38 9.07 -4.19
C GLU A 152 1.88 7.76 -4.83
N PHE A 153 2.78 6.77 -5.01
CA PHE A 153 2.45 5.48 -5.63
C PHE A 153 1.62 4.58 -4.69
N GLY A 154 1.89 4.65 -3.39
CA GLY A 154 1.16 3.93 -2.34
C GLY A 154 0.18 4.84 -1.60
N TYR A 155 0.33 4.88 -0.27
CA TYR A 155 -0.38 5.77 0.62
C TYR A 155 0.56 6.36 1.68
N PHE A 156 0.21 7.53 2.20
CA PHE A 156 0.82 8.09 3.42
C PHE A 156 0.83 7.12 4.61
N LYS A 157 -0.11 6.15 4.68
CA LYS A 157 -0.14 5.11 5.72
C LYS A 157 1.09 4.20 5.70
N ASP A 158 1.75 4.06 4.56
CA ASP A 158 2.89 3.16 4.42
C ASP A 158 4.09 3.66 5.25
N LEU A 159 4.23 4.97 5.39
CA LEU A 159 5.31 5.59 6.16
C LEU A 159 5.31 5.20 7.65
N PRO A 160 4.22 5.40 8.43
CA PRO A 160 4.17 4.93 9.81
C PRO A 160 4.15 3.40 9.92
N GLU A 161 3.72 2.66 8.90
CA GLU A 161 3.78 1.19 8.89
C GLU A 161 5.22 0.68 8.79
N ILE A 162 6.05 1.28 7.94
CA ILE A 162 7.49 0.96 7.84
C ILE A 162 8.17 1.20 9.20
N LEU A 163 7.97 2.38 9.80
CA LEU A 163 8.52 2.69 11.13
C LEU A 163 8.04 1.71 12.22
N HIS A 164 6.77 1.31 12.17
CA HIS A 164 6.22 0.34 13.13
C HIS A 164 6.86 -1.04 12.98
N ARG A 165 7.05 -1.52 11.74
CA ARG A 165 7.70 -2.82 11.47
C ARG A 165 9.18 -2.81 11.82
N LEU A 166 9.88 -1.68 11.70
CA LEU A 166 11.27 -1.56 12.15
C LEU A 166 11.43 -1.70 13.67
N ILE A 167 10.43 -1.30 14.46
CA ILE A 167 10.46 -1.43 15.93
C ILE A 167 9.92 -2.79 16.40
N ASP A 168 8.81 -3.25 15.83
CA ASP A 168 8.07 -4.42 16.31
C ASP A 168 8.37 -5.71 15.51
N GLY A 169 9.18 -5.61 14.45
CA GLY A 169 9.53 -6.69 13.54
C GLY A 169 8.64 -6.76 12.29
N PRO A 170 9.15 -7.38 11.20
CA PRO A 170 8.47 -7.47 9.90
C PRO A 170 7.10 -8.13 9.99
N GLU A 171 6.98 -9.13 10.87
CA GLU A 171 5.80 -10.00 11.00
C GLU A 171 4.82 -9.56 12.09
N THR A 172 5.01 -8.36 12.66
CA THR A 172 4.20 -7.84 13.79
C THR A 172 2.69 -7.91 13.53
N ARG A 173 2.26 -7.61 12.29
CA ARG A 173 0.84 -7.66 11.90
C ARG A 173 0.28 -9.08 11.87
N LYS A 174 1.03 -10.04 11.32
CA LYS A 174 0.62 -11.45 11.28
C LYS A 174 0.53 -12.04 12.69
N LEU A 175 1.51 -11.74 13.54
CA LEU A 175 1.53 -12.14 14.95
C LEU A 175 0.35 -11.56 15.75
N ALA A 176 0.06 -10.27 15.55
CA ALA A 176 -1.08 -9.62 16.19
C ALA A 176 -2.42 -10.25 15.77
N ALA A 177 -2.60 -10.53 14.48
CA ALA A 177 -3.80 -11.17 13.95
C ALA A 177 -3.98 -12.60 14.49
N ALA A 178 -2.90 -13.39 14.50
CA ALA A 178 -2.91 -14.75 15.06
C ALA A 178 -3.26 -14.74 16.56
N GLY A 179 -2.68 -13.80 17.32
CA GLY A 179 -2.99 -13.62 18.74
C GLY A 179 -4.45 -13.25 18.99
N HIS A 180 -5.03 -12.37 18.17
CA HIS A 180 -6.45 -12.03 18.25
C HIS A 180 -7.34 -13.25 17.97
N ARG A 181 -7.04 -14.02 16.92
CA ARG A 181 -7.76 -15.26 16.57
C ARG A 181 -7.72 -16.29 17.69
N ARG A 182 -6.57 -16.46 18.36
CA ARG A 182 -6.43 -17.35 19.52
C ARG A 182 -7.31 -16.91 20.70
N ARG A 183 -7.38 -15.60 20.98
CA ARG A 183 -8.20 -15.05 22.07
C ARG A 183 -9.70 -15.24 21.83
N LEU A 184 -10.15 -15.09 20.59
CA LEU A 184 -11.54 -15.38 20.22
C LEU A 184 -11.89 -16.85 20.46
N LYS A 185 -10.98 -17.77 20.12
CA LYS A 185 -11.17 -19.22 20.36
C LYS A 185 -11.14 -19.59 21.86
N SER A 186 -10.37 -18.88 22.69
CA SER A 186 -10.28 -19.16 24.13
C SER A 186 -11.42 -18.58 24.96
N GLY A 187 -12.21 -17.64 24.43
CA GLY A 187 -13.29 -16.93 25.14
C GLY A 187 -14.51 -17.77 25.51
N SER A 188 -14.51 -19.09 25.25
CA SER A 188 -15.68 -19.98 25.40
C SER A 188 -15.71 -20.82 26.68
N ARG A 189 -14.73 -20.76 27.58
CA ARG A 189 -14.73 -21.55 28.82
C ARG A 189 -15.17 -20.72 30.03
N ILE A 190 -16.48 -20.52 30.17
CA ILE A 190 -17.07 -20.12 31.44
C ILE A 190 -17.14 -21.36 32.33
N THR A 191 -16.22 -21.50 33.28
CA THR A 191 -16.31 -22.52 34.33
C THR A 191 -17.36 -22.07 35.34
N LYS A 192 -18.56 -22.65 35.27
CA LYS A 192 -19.61 -22.44 36.29
C LYS A 192 -19.19 -23.13 37.59
N SER A 193 -18.47 -22.44 38.46
CA SER A 193 -18.29 -22.88 39.84
C SER A 193 -19.57 -22.58 40.63
N LYS A 194 -20.35 -23.62 40.96
CA LYS A 194 -21.48 -23.53 41.88
C LYS A 194 -20.93 -23.42 43.31
N LYS A 195 -20.96 -22.21 43.90
CA LYS A 195 -20.71 -22.00 45.33
C LYS A 195 -21.98 -21.54 46.05
N ASN A 196 -22.23 -22.09 47.24
CA ASN A 196 -23.40 -21.86 48.09
C ASN A 196 -23.36 -20.50 48.81
N PHE A 197 -23.39 -19.41 48.05
CA PHE A 197 -23.54 -18.04 48.57
C PHE A 197 -24.94 -17.51 48.30
N THR A 198 -25.41 -16.58 49.14
CA THR A 198 -26.65 -15.84 48.91
C THR A 198 -26.56 -15.01 47.62
N ARG A 199 -27.71 -14.62 47.05
CA ARG A 199 -27.75 -13.87 45.79
C ARG A 199 -26.97 -12.55 45.87
N GLU A 200 -27.05 -11.87 47.01
CA GLU A 200 -26.40 -10.57 47.25
C GLU A 200 -24.88 -10.71 47.35
N GLU A 201 -24.38 -11.73 48.08
CA GLU A 201 -22.95 -12.03 48.17
C GLU A 201 -22.35 -12.40 46.82
N ARG A 202 -23.09 -13.14 45.97
CA ARG A 202 -22.65 -13.46 44.60
C ARG A 202 -22.51 -12.21 43.74
N ILE A 203 -23.46 -11.28 43.82
CA ILE A 203 -23.44 -10.02 43.06
C ILE A 203 -22.28 -9.14 43.55
N ALA A 204 -22.11 -8.99 44.87
CA ALA A 204 -21.02 -8.21 45.44
C ALA A 204 -19.64 -8.79 45.08
N ALA A 205 -19.46 -10.11 45.18
CA ALA A 205 -18.23 -10.79 44.79
C ALA A 205 -17.93 -10.64 43.29
N GLU A 206 -18.95 -10.70 42.43
CA GLU A 206 -18.80 -10.49 40.99
C GLU A 206 -18.43 -9.05 40.65
N ILE A 207 -19.06 -8.05 41.29
CA ILE A 207 -18.70 -6.63 41.14
C ILE A 207 -17.25 -6.39 41.57
N ALA A 208 -16.83 -6.96 42.72
CA ALA A 208 -15.46 -6.86 43.20
C ALA A 208 -14.47 -7.51 42.22
N ARG A 209 -14.81 -8.68 41.66
CA ARG A 209 -14.01 -9.37 40.64
C ARG A 209 -13.88 -8.52 39.37
N ILE A 210 -14.99 -7.96 38.87
CA ILE A 210 -15.00 -7.10 37.67
C ILE A 210 -14.16 -5.84 37.92
N LYS A 211 -14.28 -5.21 39.09
CA LYS A 211 -13.47 -4.04 39.45
C LYS A 211 -11.97 -4.37 39.45
N LEU A 212 -11.58 -5.47 40.08
CA LEU A 212 -10.19 -5.94 40.09
C LEU A 212 -9.71 -6.29 38.67
N GLU A 213 -10.56 -6.91 37.84
CA GLU A 213 -10.23 -7.22 36.44
C GLU A 213 -10.03 -5.94 35.62
N ILE A 214 -10.86 -4.91 35.81
CA ILE A 214 -10.71 -3.60 35.17
C ILE A 214 -9.40 -2.93 35.58
N GLU A 215 -9.08 -2.91 36.88
CA GLU A 215 -7.86 -2.31 37.43
C GLU A 215 -6.61 -3.05 36.93
N THR A 216 -6.58 -4.38 37.03
CA THR A 216 -5.47 -5.19 36.51
C THR A 216 -5.31 -5.03 35.00
N ALA A 217 -6.41 -4.96 34.24
CA ALA A 217 -6.36 -4.67 32.80
C ALA A 217 -5.84 -3.26 32.51
N ALA A 218 -6.18 -2.25 33.32
CA ALA A 218 -5.67 -0.89 33.18
C ALA A 218 -4.16 -0.81 33.45
N VAL A 219 -3.68 -1.48 34.50
CA VAL A 219 -2.24 -1.59 34.81
C VAL A 219 -1.49 -2.28 33.67
N ARG A 220 -1.99 -3.43 33.19
CA ARG A 220 -1.40 -4.14 32.04
C ARG A 220 -1.35 -3.27 30.79
N ARG A 221 -2.41 -2.50 30.50
CA ARG A 221 -2.43 -1.54 29.37
C ARG A 221 -1.38 -0.44 29.56
N ARG A 222 -1.23 0.11 30.77
CA ARG A 222 -0.21 1.14 31.08
C ARG A 222 1.20 0.59 30.92
N GLN A 223 1.49 -0.58 31.49
CA GLN A 223 2.80 -1.25 31.35
C GLN A 223 3.12 -1.53 29.88
N LYS A 224 2.15 -2.04 29.10
CA LYS A 224 2.34 -2.25 27.66
C LYS A 224 2.66 -0.96 26.93
N ARG A 225 1.96 0.14 27.22
CA ARG A 225 2.24 1.46 26.62
C ARG A 225 3.64 1.95 26.97
N ASN A 226 4.06 1.84 28.22
CA ASN A 226 5.39 2.24 28.66
C ASN A 226 6.49 1.43 27.96
N ARG A 227 6.30 0.11 27.82
CA ARG A 227 7.22 -0.75 27.07
C ARG A 227 7.31 -0.36 25.60
N MET A 228 6.18 -0.03 24.96
CA MET A 228 6.18 0.43 23.57
C MET A 228 6.94 1.75 23.42
N ALA A 229 6.66 2.74 24.29
CA ALA A 229 7.34 4.03 24.27
C ALA A 229 8.85 3.90 24.54
N SER A 230 9.25 3.07 25.51
CA SER A 230 10.66 2.82 25.81
C SER A 230 11.40 2.24 24.61
N ARG A 231 10.84 1.26 23.90
CA ARG A 231 11.46 0.70 22.68
C ARG A 231 11.55 1.73 21.55
N ALA A 232 10.54 2.58 21.40
CA ALA A 232 10.54 3.64 20.39
C ALA A 232 11.68 4.64 20.64
N VAL A 233 11.82 5.09 21.90
CA VAL A 233 12.89 6.00 22.32
C VAL A 233 14.25 5.33 22.18
N ASP A 234 14.37 4.07 22.61
CA ASP A 234 15.62 3.31 22.54
C ASP A 234 16.08 3.14 21.09
N ARG A 235 15.17 2.75 20.19
CA ARG A 235 15.46 2.63 18.75
C ARG A 235 15.85 3.98 18.14
N TYR A 236 15.12 5.05 18.44
CA TYR A 236 15.44 6.40 17.95
C TYR A 236 16.80 6.91 18.44
N THR A 237 17.19 6.55 19.65
CA THR A 237 18.44 7.04 20.26
C THR A 237 19.66 6.30 19.71
N HIS A 238 19.57 4.99 19.56
CA HIS A 238 20.72 4.14 19.26
C HIS A 238 20.88 3.78 17.77
N ASP A 239 19.81 3.85 16.97
CA ASP A 239 19.87 3.55 15.54
C ASP A 239 19.81 4.85 14.70
N PRO A 240 20.94 5.29 14.11
CA PRO A 240 21.00 6.51 13.31
C PRO A 240 20.19 6.42 12.01
N ASP A 241 20.09 5.23 11.41
CA ASP A 241 19.34 5.03 10.17
C ASP A 241 17.84 5.08 10.43
N TYR A 242 17.39 4.48 11.55
CA TYR A 242 16.00 4.61 12.00
C TYR A 242 15.65 6.06 12.33
N ARG A 243 16.55 6.77 13.04
CA ARG A 243 16.37 8.19 13.36
C ARG A 243 16.24 9.02 12.09
N LEU A 244 17.12 8.83 11.10
CA LEU A 244 17.05 9.49 9.81
C LEU A 244 15.67 9.26 9.14
N LEU A 245 15.23 8.01 9.06
CA LEU A 245 13.95 7.68 8.45
C LEU A 245 12.78 8.31 9.22
N HIS A 246 12.78 8.22 10.56
CA HIS A 246 11.73 8.81 11.41
C HIS A 246 11.65 10.33 11.22
N ASP A 247 12.79 10.99 11.16
CA ASP A 247 12.88 12.43 10.94
C ASP A 247 12.32 12.82 9.57
N HIS A 248 12.76 12.14 8.50
CA HIS A 248 12.25 12.38 7.15
C HIS A 248 10.74 12.10 7.01
N VAL A 249 10.21 11.06 7.68
CA VAL A 249 8.76 10.81 7.73
C VAL A 249 8.05 11.96 8.44
N SER A 250 8.60 12.44 9.56
CA SER A 250 8.04 13.56 10.31
C SER A 250 8.06 14.85 9.51
N ASP A 251 9.15 15.14 8.78
CA ASP A 251 9.31 16.29 7.88
C ASP A 251 8.30 16.24 6.74
N HIS A 252 8.15 15.09 6.09
CA HIS A 252 7.21 14.94 4.98
C HIS A 252 5.76 15.15 5.43
N PHE A 253 5.35 14.58 6.57
CA PHE A 253 4.02 14.85 7.13
C PHE A 253 3.84 16.31 7.51
N ALA A 254 4.82 16.93 8.17
CA ALA A 254 4.74 18.33 8.56
C ALA A 254 4.60 19.25 7.33
N ALA A 255 5.40 19.04 6.29
CA ALA A 255 5.34 19.81 5.04
C ALA A 255 3.96 19.69 4.37
N MET A 256 3.45 18.46 4.23
CA MET A 256 2.13 18.22 3.62
C MET A 256 0.99 18.81 4.44
N LEU A 257 1.02 18.68 5.77
CA LEU A 257 -0.01 19.25 6.64
C LEU A 257 0.02 20.78 6.64
N ALA A 258 1.20 21.41 6.56
CA ALA A 258 1.33 22.86 6.45
C ALA A 258 0.78 23.38 5.12
N ALA A 259 1.07 22.68 4.01
CA ALA A 259 0.48 22.97 2.71
C ALA A 259 -1.05 22.82 2.72
N ASP A 260 -1.55 21.72 3.30
CA ASP A 260 -2.98 21.46 3.45
C ASP A 260 -3.70 22.55 4.27
N LEU A 261 -3.08 23.04 5.34
CA LEU A 261 -3.60 24.16 6.12
C LEU A 261 -3.64 25.47 5.32
N SER A 262 -2.64 25.70 4.46
CA SER A 262 -2.60 26.87 3.58
C SER A 262 -3.73 26.81 2.54
N HIS A 263 -3.95 25.64 1.93
CA HIS A 263 -5.08 25.42 1.02
C HIS A 263 -6.44 25.56 1.74
N LEU A 264 -6.53 25.07 2.98
CA LEU A 264 -7.73 25.23 3.79
C LEU A 264 -8.03 26.71 4.07
N ALA A 265 -7.01 27.50 4.44
CA ALA A 265 -7.16 28.93 4.66
C ALA A 265 -7.57 29.69 3.39
N ALA A 266 -7.10 29.23 2.23
CA ALA A 266 -7.48 29.76 0.91
C ALA A 266 -8.84 29.26 0.38
N GLY A 267 -9.53 28.36 1.10
CA GLY A 267 -10.79 27.74 0.64
C GLY A 267 -10.63 26.74 -0.51
N GLU A 268 -9.40 26.33 -0.84
CA GLU A 268 -9.07 25.42 -1.94
C GLU A 268 -9.22 23.94 -1.51
N HIS A 269 -10.44 23.54 -1.14
CA HIS A 269 -10.70 22.22 -0.56
C HIS A 269 -10.32 21.04 -1.47
N SER A 270 -10.28 21.24 -2.80
CA SER A 270 -9.92 20.21 -3.78
C SER A 270 -8.43 19.89 -3.81
N LYS A 271 -7.57 20.79 -3.32
CA LYS A 271 -6.11 20.61 -3.30
C LYS A 271 -5.59 19.99 -1.99
N ILE A 272 -6.45 19.84 -0.98
CA ILE A 272 -6.09 19.25 0.31
C ILE A 272 -5.73 17.77 0.10
N SER A 273 -4.53 17.41 0.53
CA SER A 273 -4.00 16.06 0.44
C SER A 273 -4.64 15.11 1.44
N LEU A 274 -4.38 13.80 1.28
CA LEU A 274 -4.79 12.78 2.25
C LEU A 274 -3.80 12.63 3.42
N ALA A 275 -2.83 13.53 3.59
CA ALA A 275 -1.85 13.47 4.68
C ALA A 275 -2.53 13.48 6.05
N ALA A 276 -3.51 14.37 6.27
CA ALA A 276 -4.25 14.44 7.54
C ALA A 276 -5.07 13.17 7.85
N LYS A 277 -5.54 12.45 6.82
CA LYS A 277 -6.24 11.16 6.98
C LYS A 277 -5.31 10.09 7.56
N TRP A 278 -4.06 10.07 7.11
CA TRP A 278 -3.11 9.01 7.43
C TRP A 278 -2.09 9.37 8.50
N CYS A 279 -1.95 10.67 8.83
CA CYS A 279 -1.21 11.10 10.00
C CYS A 279 -1.78 10.39 11.25
N PRO A 280 -0.95 9.76 12.09
CA PRO A 280 -1.43 9.09 13.29
C PRO A 280 -2.24 10.03 14.18
N SER A 281 -3.35 9.54 14.74
CA SER A 281 -4.01 10.25 15.85
C SER A 281 -3.19 10.06 17.13
N LEU A 282 -3.25 11.05 18.04
CA LEU A 282 -2.66 10.90 19.36
C LEU A 282 -3.13 9.62 20.04
N ASN A 283 -2.19 8.88 20.64
CA ASN A 283 -2.45 7.61 21.31
C ASN A 283 -3.01 6.48 20.41
N SER A 284 -2.94 6.63 19.08
CA SER A 284 -3.20 5.53 18.14
C SER A 284 -2.14 4.43 18.25
N CYS A 285 -2.35 3.30 17.57
CA CYS A 285 -1.37 2.20 17.57
C CYS A 285 0.00 2.67 17.05
N PHE A 286 0.01 3.42 15.94
CA PHE A 286 1.21 3.97 15.35
C PHE A 286 1.89 5.00 16.26
N ASP A 287 1.12 5.94 16.84
CA ASP A 287 1.70 6.94 17.76
C ASP A 287 2.30 6.27 19.01
N ARG A 288 1.64 5.25 19.55
CA ARG A 288 2.16 4.50 20.71
C ARG A 288 3.43 3.70 20.40
N SER A 289 3.59 3.23 19.16
CA SER A 289 4.76 2.45 18.76
C SER A 289 5.91 3.33 18.29
N THR A 290 5.65 4.46 17.64
CA THR A 290 6.68 5.27 16.94
C THR A 290 6.90 6.66 17.54
N LEU A 291 5.98 7.15 18.39
CA LEU A 291 5.95 8.53 18.88
C LEU A 291 5.93 9.59 17.76
N LEU A 292 5.48 9.21 16.56
CA LEU A 292 5.54 10.05 15.37
C LEU A 292 4.75 11.37 15.50
N CYS A 293 3.66 11.41 16.29
CA CYS A 293 2.93 12.67 16.48
C CYS A 293 3.79 13.74 17.15
N GLU A 294 4.70 13.35 18.05
CA GLU A 294 5.62 14.31 18.67
C GLU A 294 6.61 14.85 17.64
N GLY A 295 7.19 13.98 16.82
CA GLY A 295 8.13 14.36 15.74
C GLY A 295 7.50 15.34 14.74
N ILE A 296 6.27 15.08 14.31
CA ILE A 296 5.50 15.97 13.42
C ILE A 296 5.15 17.29 14.12
N ALA A 297 4.66 17.23 15.37
CA ALA A 297 4.24 18.41 16.10
C ALA A 297 5.41 19.36 16.39
N ARG A 298 6.61 18.85 16.67
CA ARG A 298 7.82 19.67 16.89
C ARG A 298 8.22 20.48 15.63
N ARG A 299 7.92 19.98 14.43
CA ARG A 299 8.22 20.65 13.16
C ARG A 299 7.18 21.70 12.79
N LEU A 300 5.90 21.43 13.07
CA LEU A 300 4.81 22.39 12.84
C LEU A 300 4.77 23.51 13.88
N PHE A 301 5.18 23.23 15.13
CA PHE A 301 5.17 24.19 16.23
C PHE A 301 6.54 24.25 16.92
N PRO A 302 7.58 24.81 16.27
CA PRO A 302 8.89 24.99 16.90
C PRO A 302 8.82 25.87 18.15
N ARG A 303 9.77 25.72 19.08
CA ARG A 303 9.80 26.49 20.34
C ARG A 303 9.72 28.01 20.16
N GLY A 304 10.34 28.54 19.10
CA GLY A 304 10.34 29.97 18.80
C GLY A 304 9.06 30.49 18.13
N SER A 305 8.08 29.63 17.82
CA SER A 305 6.85 30.05 17.13
C SER A 305 5.87 30.82 18.00
N ASP A 306 5.96 30.67 19.33
CA ASP A 306 4.99 31.22 20.27
C ASP A 306 5.68 31.52 21.61
N PRO A 307 5.51 32.73 22.19
CA PRO A 307 6.03 33.07 23.51
C PRO A 307 5.64 32.08 24.62
N GLU A 308 4.43 31.50 24.56
CA GLU A 308 3.98 30.51 25.55
C GLU A 308 4.73 29.17 25.44
N LEU A 309 5.15 28.79 24.23
CA LEU A 309 5.90 27.55 23.99
C LEU A 309 7.37 27.70 24.36
N ALA A 310 7.94 28.89 24.18
CA ALA A 310 9.34 29.19 24.50
C ALA A 310 9.65 29.07 26.00
N ALA A 311 8.70 29.47 26.86
CA ALA A 311 8.86 29.43 28.32
C ALA A 311 8.54 28.06 28.96
N ALA A 312 8.04 27.09 28.19
CA ALA A 312 7.58 25.81 28.74
C ALA A 312 8.72 24.79 28.94
N ALA A 313 8.68 24.07 30.08
CA ALA A 313 9.53 22.90 30.31
C ALA A 313 9.30 21.81 29.24
N GLU A 314 10.33 21.02 28.91
CA GLU A 314 10.28 20.00 27.84
C GLU A 314 9.03 19.10 27.87
N PRO A 315 8.62 18.50 29.01
CA PRO A 315 7.43 17.66 29.03
C PRO A 315 6.13 18.42 28.76
N HIS A 316 6.03 19.67 29.23
CA HIS A 316 4.86 20.51 29.02
C HIS A 316 4.81 21.03 27.58
N TYR A 317 5.95 21.40 27.00
CA TYR A 317 6.10 21.73 25.60
C TYR A 317 5.64 20.57 24.70
N ALA A 318 6.18 19.37 24.90
CA ALA A 318 5.82 18.18 24.13
C ALA A 318 4.32 17.84 24.23
N TYR A 319 3.72 18.01 25.41
CA TYR A 319 2.28 17.83 25.60
C TYR A 319 1.46 18.87 24.82
N ARG A 320 1.81 20.15 24.92
CA ARG A 320 1.10 21.27 24.28
C ARG A 320 1.11 21.16 22.76
N ILE A 321 2.28 20.94 22.16
CA ILE A 321 2.39 20.84 20.68
C ILE A 321 1.62 19.64 20.13
N ARG A 322 1.59 18.52 20.85
CA ARG A 322 0.82 17.33 20.46
C ARG A 322 -0.68 17.61 20.50
N ASP A 323 -1.17 18.31 21.53
CA ASP A 323 -2.57 18.72 21.57
C ASP A 323 -2.92 19.72 20.45
N ARG A 324 -2.03 20.68 20.16
CA ARG A 324 -2.18 21.61 19.02
C ARG A 324 -2.22 20.88 17.69
N LEU A 325 -1.35 19.90 17.45
CA LEU A 325 -1.41 19.04 16.25
C LEU A 325 -2.79 18.40 16.09
N ARG A 326 -3.37 17.86 17.18
CA ARG A 326 -4.72 17.28 17.12
C ARG A 326 -5.78 18.35 16.82
N ARG A 327 -5.82 19.42 17.62
CA ARG A 327 -6.91 20.39 17.65
C ARG A 327 -6.86 21.37 16.48
N ASP A 328 -5.68 21.93 16.21
CA ASP A 328 -5.49 23.05 15.29
C ASP A 328 -5.16 22.56 13.86
N VAL A 329 -4.68 21.32 13.70
CA VAL A 329 -4.29 20.75 12.40
C VAL A 329 -5.20 19.60 11.97
N LEU A 330 -5.20 18.49 12.72
CA LEU A 330 -5.86 17.26 12.27
C LEU A 330 -7.39 17.36 12.28
N VAL A 331 -7.99 17.97 13.30
CA VAL A 331 -9.46 18.14 13.39
C VAL A 331 -10.02 18.97 12.22
N PRO A 332 -9.53 20.19 11.92
CA PRO A 332 -10.08 20.99 10.83
C PRO A 332 -9.85 20.34 9.45
N LEU A 333 -8.65 19.79 9.20
CA LEU A 333 -8.35 19.12 7.93
C LEU A 333 -9.24 17.88 7.72
N ARG A 334 -9.40 17.02 8.73
CA ARG A 334 -10.25 15.82 8.62
C ARG A 334 -11.73 16.15 8.46
N ARG A 335 -12.19 17.30 8.97
CA ARG A 335 -13.56 17.77 8.77
C ARG A 335 -13.82 18.10 7.30
N VAL A 336 -12.89 18.78 6.62
CA VAL A 336 -13.03 19.12 5.19
C VAL A 336 -12.82 17.92 4.27
N LEU A 337 -12.03 16.95 4.69
CA LEU A 337 -11.88 15.68 3.96
C LEU A 337 -13.15 14.81 3.96
N GLU A 338 -14.15 15.13 4.79
CA GLU A 338 -15.46 14.45 4.86
C GLU A 338 -15.33 12.91 4.97
N ILE A 339 -14.39 12.46 5.80
CA ILE A 339 -14.04 11.05 5.99
C ILE A 339 -15.22 10.31 6.66
N PRO A 340 -15.74 9.20 6.09
CA PRO A 340 -16.95 8.54 6.62
C PRO A 340 -16.79 8.09 8.08
N GLU A 341 -15.60 7.63 8.47
CA GLU A 341 -15.29 7.19 9.83
C GLU A 341 -15.49 8.31 10.88
N VAL A 342 -15.34 9.59 10.51
CA VAL A 342 -15.58 10.73 11.41
C VAL A 342 -17.08 10.86 11.72
N TYR A 343 -17.95 10.72 10.71
CA TYR A 343 -19.40 10.75 10.89
C TYR A 343 -19.89 9.51 11.67
N MET A 344 -19.39 8.33 11.29
CA MET A 344 -19.76 7.06 11.92
C MET A 344 -19.40 7.04 13.41
N SER A 345 -18.21 7.52 13.78
CA SER A 345 -17.77 7.56 15.18
C SER A 345 -18.50 8.61 16.01
N ALA A 346 -18.94 9.72 15.39
CA ALA A 346 -19.75 10.74 16.04
C ALA A 346 -21.25 10.40 16.07
N GLY A 347 -21.68 9.29 15.45
CA GLY A 347 -23.09 8.93 15.32
C GLY A 347 -23.90 9.88 14.42
N LYS A 348 -23.25 10.71 13.61
CA LYS A 348 -23.87 11.74 12.76
C LYS A 348 -24.22 11.19 11.37
N TRP A 349 -25.05 10.16 11.33
CA TRP A 349 -25.41 9.46 10.09
C TRP A 349 -26.13 10.38 9.09
N ASP A 350 -27.01 11.24 9.58
CA ASP A 350 -27.82 12.19 8.79
C ASP A 350 -27.00 13.18 7.94
N SER A 351 -25.71 13.35 8.26
CA SER A 351 -24.80 14.29 7.58
C SER A 351 -23.73 13.60 6.73
N LEU A 352 -23.73 12.26 6.65
CA LEU A 352 -22.73 11.51 5.89
C LEU A 352 -22.90 11.73 4.37
N PRO A 353 -21.88 12.20 3.64
CA PRO A 353 -21.97 12.44 2.19
C PRO A 353 -21.62 11.19 1.38
N TYR A 354 -22.62 10.37 1.04
CA TYR A 354 -22.44 9.11 0.31
C TYR A 354 -21.71 9.24 -1.04
N SER A 355 -21.89 10.35 -1.76
CA SER A 355 -21.23 10.62 -3.04
C SER A 355 -19.70 10.72 -2.94
N ARG A 356 -19.19 11.04 -1.76
CA ARG A 356 -17.74 11.18 -1.50
C ARG A 356 -17.11 9.93 -0.90
N VAL A 357 -17.91 8.92 -0.56
CA VAL A 357 -17.41 7.70 0.06
C VAL A 357 -16.57 6.92 -0.98
N PRO A 358 -15.29 6.63 -0.68
CA PRO A 358 -14.44 5.85 -1.58
C PRO A 358 -14.96 4.43 -1.81
N SER A 359 -14.61 3.80 -2.94
CA SER A 359 -15.12 2.49 -3.35
C SER A 359 -14.92 1.38 -2.30
N VAL A 360 -13.71 1.32 -1.73
CA VAL A 360 -13.34 0.34 -0.69
C VAL A 360 -14.11 0.59 0.61
N ALA A 361 -14.28 1.85 1.01
CA ALA A 361 -15.07 2.20 2.18
C ALA A 361 -16.55 1.84 1.97
N MET A 362 -17.08 2.06 0.77
CA MET A 362 -18.44 1.67 0.41
C MET A 362 -18.64 0.15 0.54
N LYS A 363 -17.72 -0.66 -0.02
CA LYS A 363 -17.74 -2.12 0.09
C LYS A 363 -17.73 -2.59 1.55
N ASN A 364 -16.86 -2.00 2.38
CA ASN A 364 -16.68 -2.39 3.78
C ASN A 364 -17.85 -1.96 4.68
N TYR A 365 -18.42 -0.77 4.44
CA TYR A 365 -19.37 -0.15 5.35
C TYR A 365 -20.83 -0.23 4.89
N LYS A 366 -21.14 -0.73 3.67
CA LYS A 366 -22.52 -0.85 3.16
C LYS A 366 -23.50 -1.48 4.15
N LYS A 367 -23.10 -2.52 4.89
CA LYS A 367 -23.95 -3.18 5.89
C LYS A 367 -24.22 -2.29 7.10
N ILE A 368 -23.23 -1.49 7.48
CA ILE A 368 -23.34 -0.53 8.58
C ILE A 368 -24.23 0.65 8.14
N PHE A 369 -24.05 1.15 6.92
CA PHE A 369 -24.92 2.18 6.34
C PHE A 369 -26.37 1.72 6.29
N ALA A 370 -26.64 0.54 5.75
CA ALA A 370 -27.99 -0.02 5.70
C ALA A 370 -28.62 -0.25 7.09
N LYS A 371 -27.81 -0.45 8.14
CA LYS A 371 -28.29 -0.63 9.51
C LYS A 371 -28.64 0.68 10.20
N HIS A 372 -27.85 1.73 9.97
CA HIS A 372 -27.94 2.99 10.71
C HIS A 372 -28.61 4.13 9.95
N ASP A 373 -28.60 4.11 8.62
CA ASP A 373 -29.18 5.14 7.76
C ASP A 373 -29.73 4.48 6.48
N ASN A 374 -30.77 3.67 6.67
CA ASN A 374 -31.30 2.80 5.62
C ASN A 374 -31.96 3.61 4.47
N GLU A 375 -32.75 4.62 4.82
CA GLU A 375 -33.56 5.39 3.89
C GLU A 375 -32.68 6.21 2.94
N ARG A 376 -31.79 7.07 3.46
CA ARG A 376 -30.90 7.90 2.63
C ARG A 376 -29.91 7.05 1.84
N PHE A 377 -29.47 5.92 2.40
CA PHE A 377 -28.60 5.00 1.68
C PHE A 377 -29.32 4.36 0.48
N ARG A 378 -30.57 3.90 0.66
CA ARG A 378 -31.38 3.37 -0.45
C ARG A 378 -31.65 4.43 -1.51
N GLU A 379 -32.02 5.64 -1.10
CA GLU A 379 -32.21 6.77 -2.04
C GLU A 379 -30.94 7.07 -2.82
N PHE A 380 -29.77 7.07 -2.16
CA PHE A 380 -28.49 7.27 -2.83
C PHE A 380 -28.23 6.18 -3.86
N VAL A 381 -28.43 4.90 -3.51
CA VAL A 381 -28.24 3.77 -4.42
C VAL A 381 -29.18 3.87 -5.63
N GLU A 382 -30.44 4.25 -5.43
CA GLU A 382 -31.39 4.48 -6.52
C GLU A 382 -30.99 5.67 -7.41
N ARG A 383 -30.49 6.77 -6.83
CA ARG A 383 -29.95 7.90 -7.60
C ARG A 383 -28.76 7.49 -8.46
N VAL A 384 -27.88 6.62 -7.95
CA VAL A 384 -26.75 6.08 -8.73
C VAL A 384 -27.27 5.16 -9.84
N LYS A 385 -28.26 4.32 -9.56
CA LYS A 385 -28.91 3.46 -10.57
C LYS A 385 -29.49 4.27 -11.73
N GLN A 386 -30.15 5.38 -11.42
CA GLN A 386 -30.73 6.34 -12.37
C GLN A 386 -29.67 7.22 -13.08
N GLY A 387 -28.38 7.10 -12.75
CA GLY A 387 -27.32 7.94 -13.32
C GLY A 387 -27.27 9.38 -12.78
N LYS A 388 -28.09 9.72 -11.78
CA LYS A 388 -28.15 11.05 -11.15
C LYS A 388 -27.07 11.28 -10.09
N ALA A 389 -26.32 10.23 -9.74
CA ALA A 389 -25.18 10.28 -8.84
C ALA A 389 -24.10 9.31 -9.33
N LYS A 390 -22.85 9.57 -8.95
CA LYS A 390 -21.71 8.69 -9.26
C LYS A 390 -21.29 7.92 -8.01
N ILE A 391 -20.91 6.66 -8.19
CA ILE A 391 -20.27 5.84 -7.17
C ILE A 391 -18.80 5.65 -7.52
N ALA A 392 -17.93 5.70 -6.52
CA ALA A 392 -16.52 5.40 -6.73
C ALA A 392 -16.33 3.89 -6.98
N ALA A 393 -15.56 3.54 -8.02
CA ALA A 393 -15.18 2.16 -8.35
C ALA A 393 -13.66 1.94 -8.50
N GLY A 394 -12.88 2.97 -8.84
CA GLY A 394 -11.52 2.82 -9.37
C GLY A 394 -10.44 2.20 -8.45
N ALA A 395 -10.70 2.01 -7.15
CA ALA A 395 -9.75 1.34 -6.25
C ALA A 395 -10.08 -0.14 -5.97
N LEU A 396 -11.20 -0.65 -6.49
CA LEU A 396 -11.56 -2.07 -6.38
C LEU A 396 -11.12 -2.81 -7.64
N LEU A 397 -10.61 -4.03 -7.47
CA LEU A 397 -10.28 -4.91 -8.58
C LEU A 397 -11.54 -5.66 -9.08
N PRO A 398 -11.58 -6.12 -10.34
CA PRO A 398 -12.75 -6.82 -10.89
C PRO A 398 -13.25 -7.98 -10.01
N HIS A 399 -12.36 -8.89 -9.62
CA HIS A 399 -12.70 -10.03 -8.76
C HIS A 399 -13.20 -9.60 -7.36
N GLU A 400 -12.72 -8.47 -6.83
CA GLU A 400 -13.16 -7.95 -5.54
C GLU A 400 -14.60 -7.41 -5.59
N ILE A 401 -15.04 -6.88 -6.73
CA ILE A 401 -16.43 -6.46 -6.95
C ILE A 401 -17.31 -7.70 -7.12
N MET A 402 -16.82 -8.71 -7.85
CA MET A 402 -17.56 -9.94 -8.13
C MET A 402 -17.67 -10.92 -6.96
N ALA A 403 -16.86 -10.76 -5.91
CA ALA A 403 -16.83 -11.69 -4.78
C ALA A 403 -18.23 -11.99 -4.18
N SER A 404 -19.12 -11.00 -4.07
CA SER A 404 -20.49 -11.23 -3.58
C SER A 404 -21.36 -12.04 -4.54
N ALA A 405 -21.13 -11.88 -5.84
CA ALA A 405 -21.87 -12.57 -6.88
C ALA A 405 -21.47 -14.06 -6.95
N ASN A 406 -20.19 -14.37 -6.75
CA ASN A 406 -19.69 -15.75 -6.60
C ASN A 406 -20.27 -16.46 -5.36
N GLU A 407 -20.64 -15.71 -4.32
CA GLU A 407 -21.35 -16.24 -3.15
C GLU A 407 -22.87 -16.37 -3.37
N GLY A 408 -23.37 -16.11 -4.58
CA GLY A 408 -24.80 -16.15 -4.94
C GLY A 408 -25.64 -15.04 -4.33
N LYS A 409 -25.02 -13.96 -3.81
CA LYS A 409 -25.72 -12.87 -3.14
C LYS A 409 -25.95 -11.70 -4.10
N GLU A 410 -27.19 -11.24 -4.17
CA GLU A 410 -27.50 -10.00 -4.88
C GLU A 410 -26.94 -8.81 -4.10
N ASP A 411 -26.07 -8.06 -4.75
CA ASP A 411 -25.45 -6.86 -4.20
C ASP A 411 -25.50 -5.72 -5.22
N LEU A 412 -26.53 -4.89 -5.07
CA LEU A 412 -26.75 -3.75 -5.93
C LEU A 412 -25.59 -2.74 -5.89
N VAL A 413 -24.87 -2.63 -4.78
CA VAL A 413 -23.71 -1.73 -4.69
C VAL A 413 -22.58 -2.25 -5.57
N ALA A 414 -22.32 -3.57 -5.53
CA ALA A 414 -21.31 -4.21 -6.36
C ALA A 414 -21.64 -4.07 -7.85
N GLU A 415 -22.89 -4.30 -8.25
CA GLU A 415 -23.37 -4.11 -9.63
C GLU A 415 -23.11 -2.68 -10.14
N LEU A 416 -23.44 -1.67 -9.32
CA LEU A 416 -23.22 -0.28 -9.70
C LEU A 416 -21.73 0.08 -9.80
N GLN A 417 -20.89 -0.54 -8.97
CA GLN A 417 -19.43 -0.39 -9.05
C GLN A 417 -18.85 -1.09 -10.29
N TRP A 418 -19.36 -2.27 -10.64
CA TRP A 418 -19.00 -2.99 -11.86
C TRP A 418 -19.33 -2.17 -13.11
N ARG A 419 -20.58 -1.73 -13.23
CA ARG A 419 -21.05 -0.90 -14.34
C ARG A 419 -20.18 0.35 -14.52
N ARG A 420 -19.85 1.02 -13.41
CA ARG A 420 -18.98 2.19 -13.43
C ARG A 420 -17.56 1.87 -13.94
N MET A 421 -17.00 0.72 -13.54
CA MET A 421 -15.69 0.27 -14.01
C MET A 421 -15.69 0.01 -15.53
N VAL A 422 -16.72 -0.67 -16.03
CA VAL A 422 -16.87 -0.97 -17.46
C VAL A 422 -17.05 0.32 -18.28
N GLU A 423 -17.85 1.28 -17.78
CA GLU A 423 -18.00 2.61 -18.39
C GLU A 423 -16.65 3.35 -18.47
N ASP A 424 -15.90 3.39 -17.37
CA ASP A 424 -14.61 4.10 -17.29
C ASP A 424 -13.55 3.47 -18.21
N LEU A 425 -13.57 2.15 -18.38
CA LEU A 425 -12.67 1.45 -19.32
C LEU A 425 -13.13 1.61 -20.76
N SER A 426 -14.43 1.49 -21.05
CA SER A 426 -14.99 1.70 -22.38
C SER A 426 -14.74 3.12 -22.91
N ALA A 427 -14.72 4.11 -22.02
CA ALA A 427 -14.40 5.50 -22.36
C ALA A 427 -12.94 5.69 -22.84
N LYS A 428 -12.02 4.78 -22.49
CA LYS A 428 -10.64 4.78 -22.96
C LYS A 428 -10.47 4.05 -24.30
N GLY A 429 -11.41 3.19 -24.65
CA GLY A 429 -11.40 2.38 -25.87
C GLY A 429 -12.10 1.04 -25.67
N ARG A 430 -12.57 0.45 -26.77
CA ARG A 430 -13.12 -0.92 -26.79
C ARG A 430 -12.10 -1.89 -27.37
N LEU A 431 -12.21 -3.16 -26.99
CA LEU A 431 -11.36 -4.21 -27.53
C LEU A 431 -11.95 -4.73 -28.85
N ARG A 432 -11.11 -4.82 -29.88
CA ARG A 432 -11.49 -5.37 -31.20
C ARG A 432 -10.84 -6.73 -31.37
N ASN A 433 -11.58 -7.70 -31.90
CA ASN A 433 -11.10 -9.06 -32.18
C ASN A 433 -10.39 -9.72 -30.97
N CYS A 434 -10.94 -9.55 -29.77
CA CYS A 434 -10.38 -10.09 -28.55
C CYS A 434 -11.30 -11.19 -27.99
N ILE A 435 -10.72 -12.36 -27.73
CA ILE A 435 -11.39 -13.48 -27.07
C ILE A 435 -10.71 -13.76 -25.73
N ALA A 436 -11.51 -13.93 -24.69
CA ALA A 436 -11.03 -14.36 -23.38
C ALA A 436 -11.11 -15.88 -23.28
N VAL A 437 -9.97 -16.54 -23.12
CA VAL A 437 -9.90 -17.99 -22.83
C VAL A 437 -9.58 -18.14 -21.34
N CYS A 438 -10.56 -18.60 -20.58
CA CYS A 438 -10.46 -18.70 -19.12
C CYS A 438 -10.12 -20.13 -18.71
N ASP A 439 -8.97 -20.34 -18.06
CA ASP A 439 -8.66 -21.62 -17.44
C ASP A 439 -9.48 -21.81 -16.16
N VAL A 440 -10.21 -22.93 -16.09
CA VAL A 440 -11.03 -23.38 -14.96
C VAL A 440 -10.59 -24.77 -14.46
N SER A 441 -9.36 -25.17 -14.77
CA SER A 441 -8.78 -26.43 -14.32
C SER A 441 -8.72 -26.52 -12.79
N GLY A 442 -8.59 -27.74 -12.26
CA GLY A 442 -8.63 -27.98 -10.81
C GLY A 442 -7.52 -27.27 -10.00
N SER A 443 -6.43 -26.83 -10.65
CA SER A 443 -5.38 -26.01 -10.02
C SER A 443 -5.81 -24.56 -9.81
N MET A 444 -6.77 -24.07 -10.60
CA MET A 444 -7.39 -22.75 -10.46
C MET A 444 -8.42 -22.79 -9.32
N ASN A 445 -7.95 -22.65 -8.07
CA ASN A 445 -8.81 -22.62 -6.89
C ASN A 445 -8.62 -21.34 -6.08
N GLY A 446 -9.72 -20.78 -5.56
CA GLY A 446 -9.72 -19.53 -4.78
C GLY A 446 -9.52 -18.31 -5.68
N THR A 447 -8.67 -17.38 -5.23
CA THR A 447 -8.48 -16.08 -5.89
C THR A 447 -8.08 -16.17 -7.38
N PRO A 448 -7.18 -17.07 -7.82
CA PRO A 448 -6.87 -17.22 -9.24
C PRO A 448 -8.11 -17.49 -10.12
N LEU A 449 -9.02 -18.35 -9.68
CA LEU A 449 -10.27 -18.65 -10.39
C LEU A 449 -11.20 -17.43 -10.41
N GLU A 450 -11.36 -16.77 -9.26
CA GLU A 450 -12.19 -15.55 -9.15
C GLU A 450 -11.68 -14.44 -10.08
N VAL A 451 -10.35 -14.28 -10.18
CA VAL A 451 -9.69 -13.33 -11.09
C VAL A 451 -9.92 -13.72 -12.54
N CYS A 452 -9.75 -15.00 -12.88
CA CYS A 452 -9.93 -15.53 -14.24
C CYS A 452 -11.36 -15.25 -14.74
N ILE A 453 -12.37 -15.64 -13.96
CA ILE A 453 -13.78 -15.40 -14.29
C ILE A 453 -14.06 -13.90 -14.42
N ALA A 454 -13.58 -13.09 -13.47
CA ALA A 454 -13.86 -11.66 -13.49
C ALA A 454 -13.24 -10.94 -14.67
N LEU A 455 -12.00 -11.28 -15.05
CA LEU A 455 -11.37 -10.71 -16.23
C LEU A 455 -12.03 -11.22 -17.52
N GLY A 456 -12.46 -12.48 -17.57
CA GLY A 456 -13.18 -13.04 -18.71
C GLY A 456 -14.47 -12.26 -19.01
N ILE A 457 -15.29 -12.03 -17.99
CA ILE A 457 -16.52 -11.23 -18.12
C ILE A 457 -16.20 -9.79 -18.49
N LEU A 458 -15.18 -9.18 -17.87
CA LEU A 458 -14.79 -7.81 -18.17
C LEU A 458 -14.35 -7.64 -19.63
N VAL A 459 -13.53 -8.56 -20.15
CA VAL A 459 -13.08 -8.54 -21.55
C VAL A 459 -14.28 -8.71 -22.48
N SER A 460 -15.18 -9.66 -22.20
CA SER A 460 -16.42 -9.87 -22.96
C SER A 460 -17.28 -8.60 -23.05
N GLU A 461 -17.45 -7.85 -21.95
CA GLU A 461 -18.24 -6.61 -21.94
C GLU A 461 -17.55 -5.43 -22.66
N LEU A 462 -16.21 -5.41 -22.66
CA LEU A 462 -15.40 -4.39 -23.32
C LEU A 462 -15.20 -4.66 -24.82
N SER A 463 -15.37 -5.90 -25.26
CA SER A 463 -15.25 -6.28 -26.67
C SER A 463 -16.34 -5.64 -27.55
N GLU A 464 -16.01 -5.45 -28.82
CA GLU A 464 -16.96 -5.16 -29.90
C GLU A 464 -17.62 -6.46 -30.42
N GLU A 465 -18.74 -6.33 -31.13
CA GLU A 465 -19.38 -7.45 -31.83
C GLU A 465 -18.37 -8.17 -32.75
N PRO A 466 -18.41 -9.51 -32.91
CA PRO A 466 -19.41 -10.46 -32.40
C PRO A 466 -19.09 -11.03 -31.00
N TRP A 467 -18.00 -10.59 -30.38
CA TRP A 467 -17.50 -11.14 -29.11
C TRP A 467 -18.06 -10.43 -27.88
N LYS A 468 -19.01 -9.52 -28.09
CA LYS A 468 -19.68 -8.75 -27.04
C LYS A 468 -20.86 -9.54 -26.52
N GLU A 469 -20.83 -9.94 -25.25
CA GLU A 469 -22.00 -10.54 -24.62
C GLU A 469 -22.85 -9.49 -23.90
N SER A 470 -24.09 -9.31 -24.36
CA SER A 470 -24.99 -8.22 -23.99
C SER A 470 -25.79 -8.38 -22.68
N ASP A 471 -25.60 -9.44 -21.90
CA ASP A 471 -26.42 -9.74 -20.71
C ASP A 471 -25.85 -9.21 -19.38
N HIS A 472 -26.72 -8.90 -18.41
CA HIS A 472 -26.37 -8.31 -17.10
C HIS A 472 -25.49 -9.21 -16.21
N PHE A 473 -24.50 -8.62 -15.53
CA PHE A 473 -23.50 -9.30 -14.68
C PHE A 473 -24.10 -10.26 -13.63
N LEU A 474 -25.10 -9.82 -12.85
CA LEU A 474 -25.77 -10.63 -11.82
C LEU A 474 -26.47 -11.90 -12.38
N ARG A 475 -26.79 -11.92 -13.67
CA ARG A 475 -27.40 -13.09 -14.33
C ARG A 475 -26.32 -14.09 -14.78
N LYS A 476 -25.15 -13.57 -15.20
CA LYS A 476 -23.99 -14.35 -15.65
C LYS A 476 -23.30 -15.13 -14.53
N SER A 477 -23.20 -14.56 -13.32
CA SER A 477 -22.53 -15.22 -12.18
C SER A 477 -23.33 -16.38 -11.55
N ARG A 478 -24.59 -16.56 -11.92
CA ARG A 478 -25.43 -17.68 -11.43
C ARG A 478 -25.33 -18.93 -12.30
N THR A 479 -24.79 -18.80 -13.52
CA THR A 479 -24.69 -19.86 -14.52
C THR A 479 -23.27 -20.38 -14.71
N ALA A 480 -22.26 -19.68 -14.19
CA ALA A 480 -20.89 -20.16 -14.04
C ALA A 480 -20.73 -20.78 -12.64
#